data_AF-A0A8S2UZ73-F1
#
_entry.id   AF-A0A8S2UZ73-F1
#
_cell.length_a   1.000
_cell.length_b   1.000
_cell.length_c   1.000
_cell.angle_alpha   90.00
_cell.angle_beta   90.00
_cell.angle_gamma   90.00
#
_symmetry.space_group_name_H-M   'P 1'
#
loop_
_entity.id
_entity.type
_entity.pdbx_description
1 polymer ?
#
loop_
_entity_poly.entity_id
_entity_poly.type
_entity_poly.pdbx_seq_one_letter_code
_entity_poly.pdbx_strand_id
1 'polypeptide(L)' 'LPANLQQPLHMQSTTPSVANGKDDMRGWLYKWTNYLKGYQKRWFVLQAGVLSYYRSQDEMTHTCRGTVYLESA' A
#
# COMPACT_ATOMS: atom_id res chain seq x y z
N LEU A 1 -36.72 19.05 21.07
CA LEU A 1 -35.30 18.60 20.97
C LEU A 1 -35.06 17.57 22.08
N PRO A 2 -34.19 16.55 21.92
CA PRO A 2 -33.15 16.49 20.89
C PRO A 2 -33.04 15.19 20.09
N ALA A 3 -32.34 15.35 18.95
CA ALA A 3 -31.35 14.46 18.39
C ALA A 3 -31.79 13.11 17.79
N ASN A 4 -32.41 13.17 16.60
CA ASN A 4 -32.01 12.23 15.55
C ASN A 4 -30.64 12.69 15.01
N LEU A 5 -29.58 12.25 15.69
CA LEU A 5 -28.20 12.43 15.26
C LEU A 5 -27.94 11.45 14.11
N GLN A 6 -27.87 12.02 12.91
CA GLN A 6 -27.29 11.43 11.71
C GLN A 6 -26.06 10.58 12.08
N GLN A 7 -26.12 9.28 11.82
CA GLN A 7 -24.98 8.40 11.95
C GLN A 7 -23.84 8.93 11.05
N PRO A 8 -22.62 9.14 11.58
CA PRO A 8 -21.52 9.63 10.78
C PRO A 8 -21.12 8.57 9.73
N LEU A 9 -20.85 9.04 8.52
CA LEU A 9 -20.36 8.27 7.40
C LEU A 9 -19.22 7.35 7.88
N HIS A 10 -19.40 6.04 7.69
CA HIS A 10 -18.33 5.09 7.85
C HIS A 10 -17.25 5.48 6.83
N MET A 11 -16.22 6.20 7.30
CA MET A 11 -14.94 6.22 6.62
C MET A 11 -14.54 4.76 6.49
N GLN A 12 -14.52 4.27 5.25
CA GLN A 12 -13.94 2.97 4.91
C GLN A 12 -12.43 3.07 5.14
N SER A 13 -12.04 3.08 6.41
CA SER A 13 -10.73 2.63 6.84
C SER A 13 -10.71 1.15 6.47
N THR A 14 -10.22 0.86 5.28
CA THR A 14 -9.91 -0.48 4.81
C THR A 14 -9.10 -1.15 5.91
N THR A 15 -9.77 -1.99 6.68
CA THR A 15 -9.16 -2.82 7.71
C THR A 15 -8.11 -3.67 7.02
N PRO A 16 -6.81 -3.60 7.41
CA PRO A 16 -5.88 -4.62 6.99
C PRO A 16 -6.33 -5.91 7.68
N SER A 17 -7.09 -6.72 6.94
CA SER A 17 -7.47 -8.07 7.32
C SER A 17 -6.19 -8.85 7.61
N VAL A 18 -5.96 -9.10 8.90
CA VAL A 18 -4.95 -10.02 9.41
C VAL A 18 -5.35 -11.42 8.92
N ALA A 19 -4.77 -11.85 7.80
CA ALA A 19 -4.94 -13.19 7.25
C ALA A 19 -3.58 -13.90 7.34
N ASN A 20 -3.40 -14.55 8.47
CA ASN A 20 -2.19 -15.24 8.89
C ASN A 20 -1.77 -16.31 7.86
N GLY A 21 -0.62 -16.10 7.22
CA GLY A 21 0.03 -17.05 6.32
C GLY A 21 1.09 -16.38 5.45
N LYS A 22 2.27 -16.08 6.02
CA LYS A 22 3.33 -15.26 5.37
C LYS A 22 2.75 -13.95 4.81
N ASP A 23 2.38 -13.02 5.70
CA ASP A 23 1.64 -11.79 5.36
C ASP A 23 2.20 -11.09 4.10
N ASP A 24 1.49 -11.23 3.00
CA ASP A 24 1.71 -10.42 1.80
C ASP A 24 1.23 -9.00 2.10
N MET A 25 2.10 -8.18 2.70
CA MET A 25 1.78 -6.80 3.05
C MET A 25 1.75 -5.96 1.78
N ARG A 26 0.64 -5.26 1.54
CA ARG A 26 0.49 -4.40 0.36
C ARG A 26 -0.13 -3.07 0.72
N GLY A 27 0.30 -2.02 0.05
CA GLY A 27 -0.19 -0.68 0.37
C GLY A 27 0.44 0.44 -0.44
N TRP A 28 -0.12 1.63 -0.28
CA TRP A 28 0.42 2.84 -0.87
C TRP A 28 1.51 3.44 0.01
N LEU A 29 2.69 3.65 -0.56
CA LEU A 29 3.78 4.37 0.08
C LEU A 29 4.33 5.45 -0.86
N TYR A 30 5.03 6.43 -0.30
CA TYR A 30 5.72 7.45 -1.07
C TYR A 30 7.17 7.06 -1.29
N LYS A 31 7.57 6.92 -2.56
CA LYS A 31 8.95 6.63 -2.97
C LYS A 31 9.62 7.90 -3.47
N TRP A 32 10.81 8.22 -2.97
CA TRP A 32 11.64 9.24 -3.61
C TRP A 32 12.07 8.77 -5.01
N THR A 33 11.83 9.61 -6.01
CA THR A 33 12.14 9.30 -7.41
C THR A 33 13.35 10.07 -7.90
N ASN A 34 13.32 11.41 -7.82
CA ASN A 34 14.43 12.30 -8.13
C ASN A 34 14.17 13.70 -7.53
N TYR A 35 15.14 14.62 -7.66
CA TYR A 35 15.03 15.98 -7.13
C TYR A 35 13.90 16.83 -7.76
N LEU A 36 13.57 16.59 -9.03
CA LEU A 36 12.55 17.34 -9.76
C LEU A 36 11.12 16.91 -9.42
N LYS A 37 10.89 15.61 -9.22
CA LYS A 37 9.57 14.99 -8.99
C LYS A 37 9.30 14.67 -7.53
N GLY A 38 10.35 14.61 -6.72
CA GLY A 38 10.30 14.31 -5.30
C GLY A 38 9.72 12.93 -4.96
N TYR A 39 8.95 12.90 -3.87
CA TYR A 39 8.21 11.73 -3.40
C TYR A 39 6.97 11.48 -4.26
N GLN A 40 6.82 10.27 -4.75
CA GLN A 40 5.71 9.85 -5.60
C GLN A 40 4.99 8.66 -4.97
N LYS A 41 3.65 8.71 -4.99
CA LYS A 41 2.81 7.63 -4.47
C LYS A 41 2.96 6.40 -5.37
N ARG A 42 3.29 5.25 -4.77
CA ARG A 42 3.49 3.96 -5.46
C ARG A 42 2.87 2.84 -4.64
N TRP A 43 2.43 1.81 -5.34
CA TRP A 43 1.88 0.62 -4.71
C TRP A 43 3.02 -0.36 -4.42
N PHE A 44 3.13 -0.79 -3.18
CA PHE A 44 4.16 -1.72 -2.72
C PHE A 44 3.54 -3.03 -2.29
N VAL A 45 4.30 -4.11 -2.50
CA VAL A 45 3.96 -5.47 -2.11
C VAL A 45 5.20 -6.08 -1.49
N LEU A 46 5.10 -6.47 -0.24
CA LEU A 46 6.08 -7.28 0.45
C LEU A 46 5.58 -8.71 0.47
N GLN A 47 6.33 -9.61 -0.15
CA GLN A 47 6.01 -11.02 -0.21
C GLN A 47 7.30 -11.83 -0.04
N ALA A 48 7.31 -12.74 0.93
CA ALA A 48 8.44 -13.66 1.17
C ALA A 48 9.83 -12.98 1.27
N GLY A 49 9.91 -11.82 1.94
CA GLY A 49 11.17 -11.06 2.10
C GLY A 49 11.56 -10.22 0.89
N VAL A 50 10.69 -10.16 -0.12
CA VAL A 50 10.91 -9.41 -1.35
C VAL A 50 9.89 -8.27 -1.43
N LEU A 51 10.38 -7.04 -1.48
CA LEU A 51 9.57 -5.83 -1.63
C LEU A 51 9.55 -5.39 -3.10
N SER A 52 8.42 -5.59 -3.77
CA SER A 52 8.19 -5.14 -5.15
C SER A 52 7.31 -3.89 -5.19
N TYR A 53 7.51 -3.02 -6.19
CA TYR A 53 6.71 -1.81 -6.35
C TYR A 53 6.19 -1.56 -7.78
N TYR A 54 5.03 -0.92 -7.84
CA TYR A 54 4.23 -0.67 -9.04
C TYR A 54 3.74 0.78 -9.05
N ARG A 55 3.33 1.32 -10.20
CA ARG A 55 2.79 2.69 -10.24
C ARG A 55 1.41 2.77 -9.58
N SER A 56 0.57 1.78 -9.85
CA SER A 56 -0.77 1.65 -9.27
C SER A 56 -1.08 0.18 -8.96
N GLN A 57 -2.13 -0.03 -8.17
CA GLN A 57 -2.65 -1.35 -7.85
C GLN A 57 -3.13 -2.09 -9.12
N ASP A 58 -3.79 -1.38 -10.04
CA ASP A 58 -4.29 -1.95 -11.30
C ASP A 58 -3.16 -2.34 -12.29
N GLU A 59 -1.98 -1.73 -12.14
CA GLU A 59 -0.80 -2.04 -12.97
C GLU A 59 0.00 -3.23 -12.42
N MET A 60 -0.44 -3.89 -11.34
CA MET A 60 0.20 -5.12 -10.82
C MET A 60 0.40 -6.19 -11.88
N THR A 61 -0.51 -6.27 -12.85
CA THR A 61 -0.49 -7.23 -13.96
C THR A 61 0.42 -6.81 -15.12
N HIS A 62 0.79 -5.53 -15.21
CA HIS A 62 1.34 -4.97 -16.44
C HIS A 62 2.86 -4.76 -16.44
N THR A 63 3.51 -4.43 -15.32
CA THR A 63 5.00 -4.50 -15.19
C THR A 63 5.47 -4.24 -13.76
N CYS A 64 6.34 -5.11 -13.22
CA CYS A 64 7.12 -4.78 -12.03
C CYS A 64 8.11 -3.64 -12.36
N ARG A 65 8.18 -2.59 -11.52
CA ARG A 65 9.11 -1.45 -11.71
C ARG A 65 10.41 -1.58 -10.94
N GLY A 66 10.46 -2.52 -10.03
CA GLY A 66 11.66 -2.86 -9.30
C GLY A 66 11.31 -3.64 -8.05
N THR A 67 12.34 -4.33 -7.59
CA THR A 67 12.27 -5.28 -6.50
C THR A 67 13.46 -5.03 -5.58
N VAL A 68 13.22 -5.09 -4.29
CA VAL A 68 14.23 -4.93 -3.24
C VAL A 68 14.15 -6.14 -2.33
N TYR A 69 15.26 -6.83 -2.13
CA TYR A 69 15.35 -7.93 -1.18
C TYR A 69 15.56 -7.34 0.21
N LEU A 70 14.64 -7.64 1.13
CA LEU A 70 14.76 -7.30 2.54
C LEU A 70 15.45 -8.48 3.22
N GLU A 71 16.72 -8.66 2.93
CA GLU A 71 17.58 -9.57 3.68
C GLU A 71 17.81 -8.96 5.07
N SER A 72 17.70 -9.75 6.14
CA SER A 72 18.06 -9.27 7.47
C SER A 72 19.55 -8.99 7.49
N ALA A 73 19.93 -7.72 7.52
CA ALA A 73 21.29 -7.28 7.83
C ALA A 73 21.64 -7.58 9.31
#